data_AF-A0A2N5DU37-F1
#
_entry.id   AF-A0A2N5DU37-F1
#
_cell.length_a   1.000
_cell.length_b   1.000
_cell.length_c   1.000
_cell.angle_alpha   90.00
_cell.angle_beta   90.00
_cell.angle_gamma   90.00
#
_symmetry.space_group_name_H-M   'P 1'
#
loop_
_entity.id
_entity.type
_entity.pdbx_description
1 polymer ?
#
loop_
_entity_poly.entity_id
_entity_poly.type
_entity_poly.pdbx_seq_one_letter_code
_entity_poly.pdbx_strand_id
1 'polypeptide(L)'
;MSEDIAESTSYSEEQEEAQFGFYAMIPNGSKVVMQVIETLNTFKMPGYYFILVADGVTCESGMIYNPADGSFSYPAESETD
;
A
#
# COMPACT_ATOMS: atom_id res chain seq x y z
N MET A 1 56.23 3.38 0.44
CA MET A 1 55.40 4.27 -0.40
C MET A 1 54.17 3.42 -0.70
N SER A 2 53.10 3.47 0.11
CA SER A 2 52.19 4.62 0.29
C SER A 2 51.69 5.01 -1.10
N GLU A 3 50.41 4.89 -1.47
CA GLU A 3 49.17 5.34 -0.82
C GLU A 3 48.04 4.31 -1.11
N ASP A 4 47.11 3.98 -0.19
CA ASP A 4 45.81 4.65 0.05
C ASP A 4 45.09 4.96 -1.30
N ILE A 5 43.82 4.60 -1.57
CA ILE A 5 42.61 5.05 -0.88
C ILE A 5 41.38 4.20 -1.31
N ALA A 6 40.49 4.00 -0.34
CA ALA A 6 39.02 3.93 -0.42
C ALA A 6 38.32 2.71 -1.06
N GLU A 7 37.91 1.82 -0.16
CA GLU A 7 36.55 1.29 -0.02
C GLU A 7 35.55 1.66 -1.13
N SER A 8 35.31 0.71 -2.04
CA SER A 8 34.03 0.63 -2.74
C SER A 8 32.96 0.24 -1.73
N THR A 9 32.43 1.23 -1.01
CA THR A 9 31.16 1.08 -0.31
C THR A 9 30.10 0.91 -1.39
N SER A 10 29.71 -0.35 -1.66
CA SER A 10 28.53 -0.61 -2.47
C SER A 10 27.32 -0.15 -1.66
N TYR A 11 26.88 1.07 -1.91
CA TYR A 11 25.60 1.57 -1.45
C TYR A 11 24.53 0.63 -2.01
N SER A 12 24.03 -0.24 -1.13
CA SER A 12 22.87 -1.07 -1.40
C SER A 12 21.67 -0.19 -1.12
N GLU A 13 21.44 0.80 -1.98
CA GLU A 13 20.15 1.45 -2.02
C GLU A 13 19.20 0.41 -2.58
N GLU A 14 18.43 -0.25 -1.70
CA GLU A 14 17.27 -1.02 -2.10
C GLU A 14 16.30 -0.03 -2.74
N GLN A 15 16.52 0.27 -4.02
CA GLN A 15 15.63 1.07 -4.83
C GLN A 15 14.34 0.26 -4.89
N GLU A 16 13.37 0.61 -4.05
CA GLU A 16 12.02 0.06 -4.12
C GLU A 16 11.50 0.40 -5.51
N GLU A 17 11.61 -0.55 -6.43
CA GLU A 17 11.26 -0.31 -7.82
C GLU A 17 9.81 0.13 -7.91
N ALA A 18 9.54 1.06 -8.83
CA ALA A 18 8.20 1.60 -9.00
C ALA A 18 7.24 0.46 -9.41
N GLN A 19 6.35 0.08 -8.50
CA GLN A 19 5.38 -1.00 -8.71
C GLN A 19 4.02 -0.41 -9.10
N PHE A 20 3.57 -0.72 -10.31
CA PHE A 20 2.24 -0.35 -10.80
C PHE A 20 1.19 -1.40 -10.43
N GLY A 21 -0.01 -0.96 -10.07
CA GLY A 21 -1.12 -1.87 -9.74
C GLY A 21 -2.36 -1.14 -9.23
N PHE A 22 -3.34 -1.92 -8.75
CA PHE A 22 -4.52 -1.39 -8.09
C PHE A 22 -4.23 -1.15 -6.60
N TYR A 23 -4.60 0.02 -6.11
CA TYR A 23 -4.42 0.42 -4.72
C TYR A 23 -5.74 0.83 -4.10
N ALA A 24 -6.01 0.30 -2.91
CA ALA A 24 -7.09 0.75 -2.06
C ALA A 24 -6.70 2.10 -1.43
N MET A 25 -7.45 3.15 -1.74
CA MET A 25 -7.32 4.48 -1.16
C MET A 25 -8.14 4.55 0.12
N ILE A 26 -7.48 4.72 1.26
CA ILE A 26 -8.14 4.72 2.57
C ILE A 26 -7.80 6.03 3.31
N PRO A 27 -8.80 6.76 3.84
CA PRO A 27 -8.54 7.95 4.64
C PRO A 27 -7.71 7.62 5.89
N ASN A 28 -6.80 8.51 6.26
CA ASN A 28 -6.02 8.39 7.49
C ASN A 28 -6.95 8.32 8.71
N GLY A 29 -6.70 7.36 9.61
CA GLY A 29 -7.56 7.10 10.78
C GLY A 29 -8.80 6.26 10.48
N SER A 30 -9.02 5.85 9.24
CA SER A 30 -10.07 4.93 8.83
C SER A 30 -9.50 3.58 8.38
N LYS A 31 -10.40 2.61 8.23
CA LYS A 31 -10.15 1.32 7.55
C LYS A 31 -11.05 1.13 6.33
N VAL A 32 -11.94 2.08 6.06
CA VAL A 32 -12.91 1.98 4.97
C VAL A 32 -12.28 2.45 3.67
N VAL A 33 -12.28 1.58 2.67
CA VAL A 33 -11.83 1.90 1.31
C VAL A 33 -12.75 2.97 0.73
N MET A 34 -12.18 4.12 0.42
CA MET A 34 -12.93 5.20 -0.24
C MET A 34 -13.03 4.92 -1.73
N GLN A 35 -11.95 4.49 -2.35
CA GLN A 35 -11.88 4.19 -3.78
C GLN A 35 -10.75 3.20 -4.06
N VAL A 36 -10.85 2.45 -5.15
CA VAL A 36 -9.72 1.70 -5.71
C VAL A 36 -9.23 2.46 -6.94
N ILE A 37 -7.93 2.74 -6.97
CA ILE A 37 -7.29 3.49 -8.05
C ILE A 37 -6.12 2.70 -8.62
N GLU A 38 -5.83 2.90 -9.89
CA GLU A 38 -4.65 2.33 -10.55
C GLU A 38 -3.51 3.34 -10.48
N THR A 39 -2.39 2.99 -9.85
CA THR A 39 -1.27 3.92 -9.62
C THR A 39 0.05 3.19 -9.32
N LEU A 40 1.10 3.94 -8.97
CA LEU A 40 2.40 3.44 -8.50
C LEU A 40 2.47 3.40 -6.97
N ASN A 41 3.26 2.49 -6.38
CA ASN A 41 3.55 2.44 -4.92
C ASN A 41 4.10 3.76 -4.36
N THR A 42 4.76 4.54 -5.21
CA THR A 42 5.33 5.86 -4.89
C THR A 42 4.30 6.97 -4.86
N PHE A 43 3.07 6.74 -5.34
CA PHE A 43 2.01 7.74 -5.28
C PHE A 43 1.60 8.02 -3.83
N LYS A 44 1.55 9.31 -3.48
CA LYS A 44 1.13 9.78 -2.15
C LYS A 44 0.09 10.88 -2.30
N MET A 45 -0.93 10.86 -1.45
CA MET A 45 -1.97 11.88 -1.37
C MET A 45 -2.19 12.25 0.09
N PRO A 46 -2.11 13.55 0.47
CA PRO A 46 -2.36 13.97 1.84
C PRO A 46 -3.74 13.53 2.33
N GLY A 47 -3.79 13.02 3.55
CA GLY A 47 -5.04 12.53 4.16
C GLY A 47 -5.41 11.09 3.82
N TYR A 48 -4.61 10.40 3.00
CA TYR A 48 -4.85 9.02 2.59
C TYR A 48 -3.59 8.16 2.70
N TYR A 49 -3.79 6.87 2.90
CA TYR A 49 -2.79 5.85 2.64
C TYR A 49 -3.31 4.88 1.57
N PHE A 50 -2.37 4.23 0.90
CA PHE A 50 -2.62 3.36 -0.23
C PHE A 50 -2.09 1.96 0.10
N ILE A 51 -2.92 0.95 -0.11
CA ILE A 51 -2.57 -0.46 0.06
C ILE A 51 -2.69 -1.16 -1.27
N LEU A 52 -1.64 -1.86 -1.69
CA LEU A 52 -1.66 -2.67 -2.90
C LEU A 52 -2.74 -3.75 -2.77
N VAL A 53 -3.63 -3.82 -3.76
CA VAL A 53 -4.61 -4.90 -3.88
C VAL A 53 -3.92 -6.05 -4.61
N ALA A 54 -3.74 -7.17 -3.91
CA ALA A 54 -3.13 -8.36 -4.50
C ALA A 54 -4.02 -8.96 -5.60
N ASP A 55 -3.39 -9.64 -6.56
CA ASP A 55 -4.11 -10.29 -7.64
C ASP A 55 -5.11 -11.33 -7.09
N GLY A 56 -6.29 -11.40 -7.70
CA GLY A 56 -7.40 -12.25 -7.23
C GLY A 56 -8.12 -11.79 -5.95
N VAL A 57 -7.70 -10.68 -5.31
CA VAL A 57 -8.40 -10.11 -4.16
C VAL A 57 -9.47 -9.13 -4.64
N THR A 58 -10.71 -9.31 -4.19
CA THR A 58 -11.78 -8.34 -4.43
C THR A 58 -11.64 -7.17 -3.46
N CYS A 59 -11.60 -5.95 -4.01
CA CYS A 59 -11.56 -4.71 -3.25
C CYS A 59 -12.44 -3.67 -3.95
N GLU A 60 -13.39 -3.10 -3.21
CA GLU A 60 -14.37 -2.14 -3.72
C GLU A 60 -14.57 -1.02 -2.70
N SER A 61 -15.14 0.11 -3.15
CA SER A 61 -15.48 1.21 -2.27
C SER A 61 -16.47 0.76 -1.18
N GLY A 62 -16.24 1.17 0.06
CA GLY A 62 -17.04 0.79 1.22
C GLY A 62 -16.58 -0.48 1.94
N MET A 63 -15.67 -1.26 1.36
CA MET A 63 -15.08 -2.40 2.06
C MET A 63 -14.14 -1.94 3.19
N ILE A 64 -14.00 -2.77 4.21
CA ILE A 64 -13.13 -2.56 5.37
C ILE A 64 -11.84 -3.34 5.16
N TYR A 65 -10.71 -2.64 5.20
CA TYR A 65 -9.39 -3.23 5.16
C TYR A 65 -9.00 -3.84 6.52
N ASN A 66 -8.58 -5.09 6.52
CA ASN A 66 -7.99 -5.76 7.66
C ASN A 66 -6.45 -5.76 7.55
N PRO A 67 -5.73 -4.95 8.34
CA PRO A 67 -4.27 -4.92 8.29
C PRO A 67 -3.60 -6.19 8.82
N ALA A 68 -4.34 -7.09 9.50
CA ALA A 68 -3.76 -8.30 10.07
C ALA A 68 -3.42 -9.36 9.00
N ASP A 69 -4.23 -9.44 7.94
CA ASP A 69 -4.10 -10.44 6.87
C ASP A 69 -4.13 -9.84 5.47
N GLY A 70 -4.37 -8.54 5.32
CA GLY A 70 -4.44 -7.86 4.04
C GLY A 70 -5.77 -8.03 3.31
N SER A 71 -6.79 -8.62 3.96
CA SER A 71 -8.10 -8.85 3.36
C SER A 71 -8.98 -7.60 3.34
N PHE A 72 -9.99 -7.62 2.47
CA PHE A 72 -11.06 -6.63 2.40
C PHE A 72 -12.40 -7.35 2.61
N SER A 73 -13.26 -6.79 3.45
CA SER A 73 -14.59 -7.36 3.70
C SER A 73 -15.66 -6.27 3.71
N TYR A 74 -16.88 -6.62 3.31
CA TYR A 74 -18.02 -5.74 3.56
C TYR A 74 -18.26 -5.63 5.07
N PRO A 75 -18.72 -4.46 5.57
CA PRO A 75 -19.23 -4.39 6.94
C PRO A 75 -20.25 -5.51 7.11
N ALA A 76 -20.15 -6.25 8.22
CA ALA A 76 -21.18 -7.22 8.56
C ALA A 76 -22.52 -6.50 8.53
N GLU A 77 -23.48 -7.03 7.76
CA GLU A 77 -24.83 -6.49 7.77
C GLU A 77 -25.29 -6.57 9.22
N SER A 78 -25.49 -5.41 9.85
CA SER A 78 -26.13 -5.38 11.15
C SER A 78 -27.53 -5.93 10.92
N GLU A 79 -27.76 -7.17 11.35
CA GLU A 79 -29.09 -7.77 11.36
C GLU A 79 -29.99 -6.77 12.08
N THR A 80 -30.81 -6.09 11.29
CA THR A 80 -31.78 -5.14 11.81
C THR A 80 -32.95 -6.03 12.24
N ASP A 81 -33.01 -6.33 13.54
CA ASP A 81 -34.16 -6.98 14.20
C ASP A 81 -35.44 -6.15 13.99
#